data_AF-A0A2R5EWG0-F1
#
_entry.id   AF-A0A2R5EWG0-F1
#
_cell.length_a   1.000
_cell.length_b   1.000
_cell.length_c   1.000
_cell.angle_alpha   90.00
_cell.angle_beta   90.00
_cell.angle_gamma   90.00
#
_symmetry.space_group_name_H-M   'P 1'
#
loop_
_entity.id
_entity.type
_entity.pdbx_description
1 polymer ?
#
loop_
_entity_poly.entity_id
_entity_poly.type
_entity_poly.pdbx_seq_one_letter_code
_entity_poly.pdbx_strand_id
1 'polypeptide(L)'
;MKENLKEFMDDPWWIVTDSVAETLENELSKELSSDHILYAKKALAVARREDNDDVVYWIKDLDKFAVVHLTYGKEISPNFPKTELYTLAELETHCKHISSLY
;
A
#
# COMPACT_ATOMS: atom_id res chain seq x y z
N MET A 1 -2.21 -12.92 -8.43
CA MET A 1 -2.16 -11.49 -8.03
C MET A 1 -0.75 -11.09 -7.58
N LYS A 2 -0.20 -11.67 -6.50
CA LYS A 2 1.20 -11.41 -6.08
C LYS A 2 2.23 -11.80 -7.16
N GLU A 3 1.93 -12.79 -8.00
CA GLU A 3 2.83 -13.23 -9.10
C GLU A 3 3.00 -12.17 -10.20
N ASN A 4 1.95 -11.41 -10.55
CA ASN A 4 2.06 -10.34 -11.56
C ASN A 4 2.81 -9.11 -11.00
N LEU A 5 2.83 -8.94 -9.67
CA LEU A 5 3.56 -7.84 -9.04
C LEU A 5 5.07 -8.11 -9.00
N LYS A 6 5.50 -9.38 -8.96
CA LYS A 6 6.93 -9.76 -9.00
C LYS A 6 7.65 -9.27 -10.25
N GLU A 7 6.93 -9.03 -11.34
CA GLU A 7 7.53 -8.66 -12.61
C GLU A 7 8.07 -7.22 -12.64
N PHE A 8 7.61 -6.36 -11.72
CA PHE A 8 8.00 -4.95 -11.69
C PHE A 8 8.27 -4.38 -10.28
N MET A 9 8.08 -5.17 -9.22
CA MET A 9 8.51 -4.81 -7.87
C MET A 9 10.00 -5.10 -7.74
N ASP A 10 10.81 -4.10 -8.08
CA ASP A 10 12.26 -4.07 -7.90
C ASP A 10 12.64 -3.08 -6.79
N ASP A 11 13.90 -3.07 -6.36
CA ASP A 11 14.40 -2.15 -5.33
C ASP A 11 13.87 -0.71 -5.54
N PRO A 12 13.30 -0.04 -4.52
CA PRO A 12 13.24 -0.41 -3.10
C PRO A 12 11.95 -1.14 -2.68
N TRP A 13 11.19 -1.72 -3.63
CA TRP A 13 9.92 -2.40 -3.35
C TRP A 13 10.11 -3.89 -3.05
N TRP A 14 9.54 -4.32 -1.91
CA TRP A 14 9.63 -5.68 -1.43
C TRP A 14 8.25 -6.30 -1.25
N ILE A 15 8.03 -7.44 -1.90
CA ILE A 15 6.80 -8.21 -1.70
C ILE A 15 6.75 -8.76 -0.28
N VAL A 16 5.65 -8.52 0.40
CA VAL A 16 5.47 -8.94 1.79
C VAL A 16 4.96 -10.38 1.88
N THR A 17 5.47 -11.10 2.88
CA THR A 17 4.91 -12.40 3.29
C THR A 17 3.54 -12.22 3.92
N ASP A 18 2.76 -13.29 4.03
CA ASP A 18 1.41 -13.19 4.60
C ASP A 18 1.43 -12.74 6.07
N SER A 19 2.44 -13.14 6.85
CA SER A 19 2.63 -12.67 8.23
C SER A 19 2.91 -11.16 8.34
N VAL A 20 3.73 -10.63 7.43
CA VAL A 20 4.02 -9.18 7.36
C VAL A 20 2.79 -8.44 6.84
N ALA A 21 2.07 -9.01 5.88
CA ALA A 21 0.84 -8.45 5.36
C ALA A 21 -0.21 -8.27 6.46
N GLU A 22 -0.48 -9.30 7.27
CA GLU A 22 -1.41 -9.22 8.40
C GLU A 22 -1.02 -8.12 9.40
N THR A 23 0.29 -7.95 9.65
CA THR A 23 0.77 -6.89 10.54
C THR A 23 0.48 -5.50 9.96
N LEU A 24 0.78 -5.29 8.68
CA LEU A 24 0.56 -4.02 7.99
C LEU A 24 -0.92 -3.70 7.78
N GLU A 25 -1.77 -4.71 7.59
CA GLU A 25 -3.23 -4.56 7.53
C GLU A 25 -3.80 -4.11 8.88
N ASN A 26 -3.27 -4.69 9.98
CA ASN A 26 -3.63 -4.27 11.32
C ASN A 26 -3.16 -2.84 11.65
N GLU A 27 -1.94 -2.47 11.24
CA GLU A 27 -1.45 -1.09 11.41
C GLU A 27 -2.31 -0.11 10.61
N LEU A 28 -2.58 -0.37 9.32
CA LEU A 28 -3.48 0.45 8.52
C LEU A 28 -4.83 0.65 9.24
N SER A 29 -5.45 -0.42 9.72
CA SER A 29 -6.73 -0.35 10.43
C SER A 29 -6.71 0.53 11.69
N LYS A 30 -5.57 0.59 12.41
CA LYS A 30 -5.41 1.45 13.59
C LYS A 30 -5.25 2.94 13.24
N GLU A 31 -4.60 3.22 12.11
CA GLU A 31 -4.32 4.58 11.66
C GLU A 31 -5.50 5.24 10.94
N LEU A 32 -6.34 4.42 10.28
CA LEU A 32 -7.49 4.90 9.53
C LEU A 32 -8.51 5.64 10.42
N SER A 33 -8.82 6.87 10.05
CA SER A 33 -9.99 7.59 10.55
C SER A 33 -11.27 7.09 9.87
N SER A 34 -12.43 7.27 10.51
CA SER A 34 -13.72 6.80 10.00
C SER A 34 -14.15 7.43 8.66
N ASP A 35 -13.59 8.60 8.35
CA ASP A 35 -13.87 9.35 7.12
C ASP A 35 -12.87 9.04 5.99
N HIS A 36 -11.89 8.16 6.23
CA HIS A 36 -10.88 7.82 5.24
C HIS A 36 -11.44 6.88 4.15
N ILE A 37 -10.94 7.02 2.91
CA ILE A 37 -11.42 6.25 1.73
C ILE A 37 -11.26 4.73 1.87
N LEU A 38 -10.29 4.29 2.67
CA LEU A 38 -10.02 2.87 2.97
C LEU A 38 -10.70 2.39 4.27
N TYR A 39 -11.39 3.27 5.01
CA TYR A 39 -12.08 2.86 6.23
C TYR A 39 -13.13 1.79 5.94
N ALA A 40 -13.12 0.74 6.76
CA ALA A 40 -13.97 -0.45 6.61
C ALA A 40 -13.84 -1.21 5.28
N LYS A 41 -12.79 -0.97 4.48
CA LYS A 41 -12.50 -1.71 3.25
C LYS A 41 -11.53 -2.85 3.50
N LYS A 42 -11.66 -3.93 2.73
CA LYS A 42 -10.69 -5.03 2.79
C LYS A 42 -9.45 -4.70 1.97
N ALA A 43 -8.44 -4.18 2.64
CA ALA A 43 -7.11 -3.90 2.10
C ALA A 43 -6.18 -5.09 2.37
N LEU A 44 -5.53 -5.63 1.33
CA LEU A 44 -4.56 -6.72 1.46
C LEU A 44 -3.16 -6.20 1.16
N ALA A 45 -2.23 -6.27 2.11
CA ALA A 45 -0.88 -5.79 1.86
C ALA A 45 -0.13 -6.75 0.91
N VAL A 46 0.44 -6.20 -0.17
CA VAL A 46 1.12 -6.97 -1.22
C VAL A 46 2.59 -6.64 -1.38
N ALA A 47 2.98 -5.39 -1.12
CA ALA A 47 4.37 -4.97 -1.12
C ALA A 47 4.56 -3.81 -0.14
N ARG A 48 5.80 -3.60 0.31
CA ARG A 48 6.22 -2.43 1.07
C ARG A 48 7.50 -1.87 0.47
N ARG A 49 7.72 -0.58 0.66
CA ARG A 49 8.99 0.06 0.36
C ARG A 49 9.95 -0.13 1.55
N GLU A 50 11.24 -0.27 1.29
CA GLU A 50 12.24 -0.49 2.37
C GLU A 50 12.79 0.82 2.94
N ASP A 51 12.96 1.83 2.11
CA ASP A 51 13.56 3.10 2.49
C ASP A 51 12.53 4.14 2.98
N ASN A 52 11.23 3.83 2.88
CA ASN A 52 10.13 4.69 3.27
C ASN A 52 8.95 3.88 3.80
N ASP A 53 8.02 4.53 4.51
CA ASP A 53 6.85 3.89 5.13
C ASP A 53 5.67 3.65 4.15
N ASP A 54 5.98 3.54 2.86
CA ASP A 54 4.98 3.29 1.81
C ASP A 54 4.65 1.80 1.70
N VAL A 55 3.36 1.49 1.70
CA VAL A 55 2.85 0.12 1.59
C VAL A 55 1.80 0.05 0.48
N VAL A 56 1.94 -0.96 -0.38
CA VAL A 56 0.99 -1.24 -1.45
C VAL A 56 -0.04 -2.23 -0.94
N TYR A 57 -1.31 -1.82 -0.99
CA TYR A 57 -2.47 -2.64 -0.65
C TYR A 57 -3.30 -2.93 -1.89
N TRP A 58 -3.82 -4.14 -2.01
CA TRP A 58 -4.90 -4.46 -2.94
C TRP A 58 -6.25 -4.28 -2.26
N ILE A 59 -7.11 -3.43 -2.84
CA ILE A 59 -8.43 -3.14 -2.32
C ILE A 59 -9.46 -3.91 -3.15
N LYS A 60 -9.90 -5.05 -2.63
CA LYS A 60 -10.80 -5.96 -3.36
C LYS A 60 -12.10 -5.29 -3.80
N ASP A 61 -12.66 -4.43 -2.96
CA ASP A 61 -13.95 -3.78 -3.21
C ASP A 61 -13.87 -2.70 -4.31
N LEU A 62 -12.67 -2.19 -4.60
CA LEU A 62 -12.44 -1.17 -5.61
C LEU A 62 -11.79 -1.72 -6.89
N ASP A 63 -11.33 -2.97 -6.86
CA ASP A 63 -10.49 -3.56 -7.91
C ASP A 63 -9.28 -2.67 -8.25
N LYS A 64 -8.68 -2.08 -7.21
CA LYS A 64 -7.57 -1.11 -7.31
C LYS A 64 -6.49 -1.39 -6.28
N PHE A 65 -5.29 -0.91 -6.58
CA PHE A 65 -4.20 -0.81 -5.64
C PHE A 65 -4.24 0.52 -4.91
N ALA A 66 -3.77 0.54 -3.67
CA ALA A 66 -3.58 1.74 -2.87
C ALA A 66 -2.13 1.77 -2.40
N VAL A 67 -1.39 2.83 -2.73
CA VAL A 67 -0.12 3.13 -2.06
C VAL A 67 -0.47 3.99 -0.86
N VAL A 68 -0.16 3.48 0.33
CA VAL A 68 -0.45 4.16 1.59
C VAL A 68 0.86 4.44 2.30
N HIS A 69 1.10 5.70 2.63
CA HIS A 69 2.20 6.10 3.50
C HIS A 69 1.75 5.99 4.96
N LEU A 70 2.17 4.92 5.64
CA LEU A 70 1.84 4.71 7.04
C LEU A 70 2.54 5.76 7.90
N THR A 71 1.84 6.20 8.93
CA THR A 71 2.31 7.24 9.87
C THR A 71 2.81 6.64 11.19
N TYR A 72 2.51 5.36 11.45
CA TYR A 72 2.73 4.65 12.71
C TYR A 72 2.14 5.39 13.93
N GLY A 73 1.12 6.23 13.69
CA GLY A 73 0.42 7.04 14.66
C GLY A 73 -1.07 7.06 14.39
N LYS A 74 -1.88 7.28 15.43
CA LYS A 74 -3.34 7.38 15.24
C LYS A 74 -3.68 8.76 14.66
N GLU A 75 -4.16 8.77 13.42
CA GLU A 75 -4.52 9.99 12.72
C GLU A 75 -6.00 10.34 12.91
N ILE A 76 -6.28 11.63 13.07
CA ILE A 76 -7.65 12.17 13.24
C ILE A 76 -8.17 12.73 11.92
N SER A 77 -7.26 13.06 11.00
CA SER A 77 -7.59 13.67 9.72
C SER A 77 -8.03 12.62 8.69
N PRO A 78 -9.04 12.90 7.85
CA PRO A 78 -9.40 12.04 6.73
C PRO A 78 -8.34 11.99 5.63
N ASN A 79 -7.40 12.94 5.63
CA ASN A 79 -6.32 13.00 4.64
C ASN A 79 -5.12 12.12 5.00
N PHE A 80 -5.13 11.52 6.19
CA PHE A 80 -4.08 10.66 6.69
C PHE A 80 -4.64 9.30 7.12
N PRO A 81 -3.89 8.20 6.94
CA PRO A 81 -2.60 8.11 6.23
C PRO A 81 -2.72 8.49 4.74
N LYS A 82 -1.66 9.08 4.16
CA LYS A 82 -1.74 9.54 2.76
C LYS A 82 -1.96 8.34 1.86
N THR A 83 -2.98 8.41 1.02
CA THR A 83 -3.41 7.29 0.20
C THR A 83 -3.60 7.73 -1.24
N GLU A 84 -2.97 7.00 -2.15
CA GLU A 84 -3.10 7.18 -3.59
C GLU A 84 -3.59 5.88 -4.23
N LEU A 85 -4.60 5.97 -5.09
CA LEU A 85 -5.22 4.82 -5.74
C LEU A 85 -4.68 4.64 -7.16
N TYR A 86 -4.37 3.40 -7.52
CA TYR A 86 -3.75 3.02 -8.78
C TYR A 86 -4.49 1.82 -9.41
N THR A 87 -4.61 1.84 -10.74
CA THR A 87 -4.78 0.60 -11.53
C THR A 87 -3.46 -0.18 -11.56
N LEU A 88 -3.49 -1.43 -12.04
CA LEU A 88 -2.26 -2.22 -12.18
C LEU A 88 -1.21 -1.53 -13.06
N ALA A 89 -1.61 -0.95 -14.19
CA ALA A 89 -0.70 -0.28 -15.12
C ALA A 89 -0.11 1.02 -14.55
N GLU A 90 -0.92 1.79 -13.82
CA GLU A 90 -0.44 3.00 -13.15
C GLU A 90 0.51 2.64 -12.00
N LEU A 91 0.20 1.58 -11.23
CA LEU A 91 1.07 1.09 -10.16
C LEU A 91 2.41 0.62 -10.72
N GLU A 92 2.40 -0.14 -11.81
CA GLU A 92 3.63 -0.59 -12.49
C GLU A 92 4.49 0.61 -12.90
N THR A 93 3.87 1.63 -13.50
CA THR A 93 4.57 2.86 -13.89
C THR A 93 5.15 3.59 -12.68
N HIS A 94 4.38 3.68 -11.59
CA HIS A 94 4.81 4.32 -10.34
C HIS A 94 5.99 3.58 -9.71
N CYS A 95 5.89 2.26 -9.51
CA CYS A 95 6.94 1.45 -8.90
C CYS A 95 8.24 1.52 -9.73
N LYS A 96 8.16 1.34 -11.06
CA LYS A 96 9.32 1.45 -11.96
C LYS A 96 9.96 2.84 -11.93
N HIS A 97 9.14 3.89 -11.86
CA HIS A 97 9.66 5.25 -11.75
C HIS A 97 10.47 5.42 -10.45
N ILE A 98 9.93 4.99 -9.31
CA ILE A 98 10.65 5.05 -8.03
C ILE A 98 11.93 4.21 -8.07
N SER A 99 11.88 2.97 -8.57
CA SER A 99 13.06 2.12 -8.73
C SER A 99 14.13 2.74 -9.63
N SER A 100 13.76 3.51 -10.65
CA SER A 100 14.73 4.21 -11.52
C SER A 100 15.50 5.35 -10.85
N LEU A 101 15.08 5.75 -9.63
CA LEU A 101 15.74 6.79 -8.83
C LEU A 101 16.76 6.22 -7.83
N TYR A 102 16.90 4.90 -7.75
CA TYR A 102 17.88 4.17 -6.94
C TYR A 102 19.06 3.71 -7.80
#